data_AF-A0A0F9M366-F1
#
_entry.id   AF-A0A0F9M366-F1
#
_cell.length_a   1.000
_cell.length_b   1.000
_cell.length_c   1.000
_cell.angle_alpha   90.00
_cell.angle_beta   90.00
_cell.angle_gamma   90.00
#
_symmetry.space_group_name_H-M   'P 1'
#
loop_
_entity.id
_entity.type
_entity.pdbx_description
1 polymer ?
#
loop_
_entity_poly.entity_id
_entity_poly.type
_entity_poly.pdbx_seq_one_letter_code
_entity_poly.pdbx_strand_id
1 'polypeptide(L)'
;MLRYKKGDLPDMLIFLITTFIFSIGLLIFAFVIPEISDGMNIAGMNSTSEARLAIDELTELGVNGMQKGFLFLFTGFIMGLMISSFLVRTHPIFIFLYVIFLGLTLFLGTFVGNAFEQVATSSALANTTASQGLITIVMQNIVGITLAVGALSMIIIFAKFSGIGSGGGRSPL
;
A
#
# COMPACT_ATOMS: atom_id res chain seq x y z
N MET A 1 5.30 -6.19 28.73
CA MET A 1 4.37 -7.34 28.60
C MET A 1 4.22 -7.80 27.14
N LEU A 2 5.32 -8.04 26.40
CA LEU A 2 5.30 -8.47 24.97
C LEU A 2 5.89 -9.89 24.79
N ARG A 3 5.62 -10.82 25.71
CA ARG A 3 6.17 -12.18 25.64
C ARG A 3 5.44 -13.12 24.68
N TYR A 4 4.33 -12.67 24.07
CA TYR A 4 3.47 -13.51 23.23
C TYR A 4 2.98 -12.82 21.93
N LYS A 5 3.76 -11.91 21.31
CA LYS A 5 3.42 -11.45 19.95
C LYS A 5 3.67 -12.62 18.99
N LYS A 6 2.61 -13.39 18.72
CA LYS A 6 2.59 -14.44 17.67
C LYS A 6 2.71 -13.74 16.31
N GLY A 7 3.36 -14.40 15.36
CA GLY A 7 3.99 -13.77 14.18
C GLY A 7 3.11 -12.84 13.34
N ASP A 8 3.79 -12.00 12.55
CA ASP A 8 3.30 -10.93 11.65
C ASP A 8 2.52 -11.45 10.42
N LEU A 9 1.90 -12.62 10.52
CA LEU A 9 1.18 -13.24 9.40
C LEU A 9 0.01 -12.39 8.89
N PRO A 10 -0.80 -11.74 9.74
CA PRO A 10 -1.89 -10.90 9.28
C PRO A 10 -1.41 -9.62 8.57
N ASP A 11 -0.18 -9.18 8.79
CA ASP A 11 0.31 -7.89 8.33
C ASP A 11 0.36 -7.80 6.80
N MET A 12 0.65 -8.90 6.11
CA MET A 12 0.58 -8.97 4.64
C MET A 12 -0.84 -8.79 4.10
N LEU A 13 -1.83 -9.36 4.80
CA LEU A 13 -3.24 -9.23 4.44
C LEU A 13 -3.75 -7.82 4.75
N ILE A 14 -3.37 -7.26 5.90
CA ILE A 14 -3.67 -5.87 6.27
C ILE A 14 -3.08 -4.93 5.21
N PHE A 15 -1.82 -5.12 4.84
CA PHE A 15 -1.17 -4.34 3.78
C PHE A 15 -1.95 -4.35 2.47
N LEU A 16 -2.38 -5.53 2.01
CA LEU A 16 -3.14 -5.66 0.77
C LEU A 16 -4.47 -4.90 0.85
N ILE A 17 -5.27 -5.15 1.91
CA ILE A 17 -6.58 -4.54 2.09
C ILE A 17 -6.46 -3.03 2.25
N THR A 18 -5.51 -2.57 3.06
CA THR A 18 -5.28 -1.15 3.31
C THR A 18 -4.81 -0.43 2.05
N THR A 19 -3.89 -1.02 1.29
CA THR A 19 -3.44 -0.46 0.00
C THR A 19 -4.60 -0.33 -0.98
N PHE A 20 -5.48 -1.34 -1.04
CA PHE A 20 -6.68 -1.28 -1.87
C PHE A 20 -7.65 -0.16 -1.46
N ILE A 21 -8.00 -0.09 -0.17
CA ILE A 21 -8.90 0.94 0.36
C ILE A 21 -8.35 2.34 0.08
N PHE A 22 -7.05 2.57 0.32
CA PHE A 22 -6.42 3.85 0.02
C PHE A 22 -6.40 4.15 -1.48
N SER A 23 -6.12 3.15 -2.33
CA SER A 23 -6.11 3.35 -3.78
C SER A 23 -7.48 3.79 -4.29
N ILE A 24 -8.54 3.10 -3.88
CA ILE A 24 -9.91 3.45 -4.28
C ILE A 24 -10.32 4.79 -3.68
N GLY A 25 -10.03 5.03 -2.40
CA GLY A 25 -10.35 6.30 -1.74
C GLY A 25 -9.69 7.49 -2.43
N LEU A 26 -8.39 7.41 -2.71
CA LEU A 26 -7.66 8.47 -3.40
C LEU A 26 -8.10 8.64 -4.85
N LEU A 27 -8.46 7.56 -5.54
CA LEU A 27 -9.03 7.65 -6.89
C LEU A 27 -10.37 8.39 -6.90
N ILE A 28 -11.24 8.12 -5.92
CA ILE A 28 -12.52 8.83 -5.74
C ILE A 28 -12.26 10.30 -5.43
N PHE A 29 -11.31 10.62 -4.54
CA PHE A 29 -10.95 12.02 -4.27
C PHE A 29 -10.40 12.73 -5.51
N ALA A 30 -9.55 12.05 -6.29
CA ALA A 30 -9.01 12.58 -7.55
C ALA A 30 -10.12 12.83 -8.59
N PHE A 31 -11.25 12.12 -8.52
CA PHE A 31 -12.43 12.37 -9.35
C PHE A 31 -13.28 13.54 -8.83
N VAL A 32 -13.55 13.57 -7.52
CA VAL A 32 -14.45 14.56 -6.91
C VAL A 32 -13.85 15.97 -6.88
N ILE A 33 -12.54 16.09 -6.66
CA ILE A 33 -11.87 17.39 -6.49
C ILE A 33 -12.00 18.29 -7.75
N PRO A 34 -11.69 17.81 -8.97
CA PRO A 34 -11.92 18.59 -10.19
C PRO A 34 -13.39 18.99 -10.39
N GLU A 35 -14.35 18.10 -10.12
CA GLU A 35 -15.78 18.41 -10.26
C GLU A 35 -16.23 19.54 -9.31
N ILE A 36 -15.69 19.57 -8.09
CA ILE A 36 -15.93 20.67 -7.15
C ILE A 36 -15.31 21.97 -7.69
N SER A 37 -14.07 21.92 -8.18
CA SER A 37 -13.36 23.06 -8.75
C SER A 37 -14.12 23.67 -9.94
N ASP A 38 -14.59 22.83 -10.86
CA ASP A 38 -15.39 23.25 -12.02
C ASP A 38 -16.73 23.83 -11.59
N GLY A 39 -17.41 23.22 -10.60
CA GLY A 39 -18.63 23.77 -10.01
C GLY A 39 -18.44 25.16 -9.40
N MET A 40 -17.31 25.40 -8.73
CA MET A 40 -16.97 26.73 -8.17
C MET A 40 -16.69 27.76 -9.26
N ASN A 41 -16.01 27.35 -10.34
CA ASN A 41 -15.76 28.21 -11.50
C ASN A 41 -17.07 28.61 -12.18
N ILE A 42 -17.99 27.67 -12.41
CA ILE A 42 -19.31 27.93 -13.01
C ILE A 42 -20.16 28.85 -12.12
N ALA A 43 -20.05 28.71 -10.80
CA ALA A 43 -20.75 29.56 -9.83
C ALA A 43 -20.18 31.00 -9.76
N GLY A 44 -19.12 31.33 -10.50
CA GLY A 44 -18.50 32.66 -10.50
C GLY A 44 -17.67 32.95 -9.23
N MET A 45 -17.28 31.91 -8.49
CA MET A 45 -16.46 32.05 -7.28
C MET A 45 -14.98 32.36 -7.59
N ASN A 46 -14.60 32.50 -8.85
CA ASN A 46 -13.25 32.80 -9.32
C ASN A 46 -13.03 34.28 -9.69
N SER A 47 -13.90 35.17 -9.20
CA SER A 47 -13.87 36.61 -9.53
C SER A 47 -12.71 37.38 -8.90
N THR A 48 -12.13 36.89 -7.80
CA THR A 48 -10.92 37.45 -7.19
C THR A 48 -9.70 36.61 -7.52
N SER A 49 -8.52 37.24 -7.52
CA SER A 49 -7.24 36.57 -7.72
C SER A 49 -7.00 35.46 -6.70
N GLU A 50 -7.34 35.72 -5.44
CA GLU A 50 -7.16 34.81 -4.31
C GLU A 50 -8.05 33.58 -4.47
N ALA A 51 -9.30 33.76 -4.87
CA ALA A 51 -10.23 32.65 -5.04
C ALA A 51 -9.84 31.78 -6.24
N ARG A 52 -9.37 32.38 -7.34
CA ARG A 52 -8.84 31.62 -8.48
C ARG A 52 -7.62 30.79 -8.08
N LEU A 53 -6.67 31.36 -7.34
CA LEU A 53 -5.49 30.63 -6.86
C LEU A 53 -5.87 29.43 -5.98
N ALA A 54 -6.84 29.59 -5.07
CA ALA A 54 -7.31 28.50 -4.23
C ALA A 54 -7.97 27.36 -5.04
N ILE A 55 -8.72 27.70 -6.10
CA ILE A 55 -9.34 26.74 -7.03
C ILE A 55 -8.25 26.01 -7.85
N ASP A 56 -7.23 26.73 -8.31
CA ASP A 56 -6.10 26.16 -9.06
C ASP A 56 -5.29 25.18 -8.16
N GLU A 57 -5.00 25.56 -6.91
CA GLU A 57 -4.32 24.71 -5.94
C GLU A 57 -5.13 23.45 -5.60
N LEU A 58 -6.45 23.60 -5.45
CA LEU A 58 -7.35 22.48 -5.20
C LEU A 58 -7.31 21.49 -6.38
N THR A 59 -7.33 21.99 -7.61
CA THR A 59 -7.24 21.17 -8.83
C THR A 59 -5.90 20.44 -8.91
N GLU A 60 -4.80 21.14 -8.66
CA GLU A 60 -3.45 20.58 -8.63
C GLU A 60 -3.29 19.49 -7.54
N LEU A 61 -3.92 19.68 -6.38
CA LEU A 61 -3.98 18.69 -5.31
C LEU A 61 -4.71 17.41 -5.77
N GLY A 62 -5.81 17.56 -6.50
CA GLY A 62 -6.57 16.43 -7.06
C GLY A 62 -5.79 15.65 -8.11
N VAL A 63 -5.09 16.34 -9.02
CA VAL A 63 -4.38 15.70 -10.14
C VAL A 63 -3.04 15.11 -9.68
N ASN A 64 -2.17 15.92 -9.08
CA ASN A 64 -0.79 15.55 -8.76
C ASN A 64 -0.61 15.21 -7.28
N GLY A 65 -1.34 15.89 -6.39
CA GLY A 65 -1.27 15.66 -4.95
C GLY A 65 -1.68 14.25 -4.56
N MET A 66 -2.77 13.73 -5.14
CA MET A 66 -3.27 12.38 -4.85
C MET A 66 -2.26 11.29 -5.23
N GLN A 67 -1.60 11.39 -6.38
CA GLN A 67 -0.56 10.44 -6.78
C GLN A 67 0.65 10.44 -5.83
N LYS A 68 1.14 11.63 -5.48
CA LYS A 68 2.28 11.77 -4.56
C LYS A 68 1.93 11.26 -3.17
N GLY A 69 0.72 11.57 -2.69
CA GLY A 69 0.19 11.07 -1.43
C GLY A 69 0.08 9.55 -1.42
N PHE A 70 -0.43 8.94 -2.50
CA PHE A 70 -0.47 7.50 -2.64
C PHE A 70 0.91 6.87 -2.58
N LEU A 71 1.87 7.36 -3.38
CA LEU A 71 3.23 6.84 -3.41
C LEU A 71 3.91 6.93 -2.03
N PHE A 72 3.72 8.06 -1.34
CA PHE A 72 4.23 8.27 0.01
C PHE A 72 3.66 7.26 1.00
N LEU A 73 2.33 7.08 1.04
CA LEU A 73 1.66 6.12 1.91
C LEU A 73 2.07 4.68 1.59
N PHE A 74 2.08 4.32 0.31
CA PHE A 74 2.45 3.00 -0.17
C PHE A 74 3.88 2.63 0.20
N THR A 75 4.84 3.53 -0.05
CA THR A 75 6.24 3.33 0.34
C THR A 75 6.38 3.25 1.86
N GLY A 76 5.66 4.11 2.60
CA GLY A 76 5.60 4.08 4.06
C GLY A 76 5.10 2.74 4.60
N PHE A 77 4.08 2.16 3.98
CA PHE A 77 3.57 0.83 4.35
C PHE A 77 4.60 -0.28 4.10
N ILE A 78 5.27 -0.28 2.94
CA ILE A 78 6.33 -1.26 2.66
C ILE A 78 7.45 -1.15 3.69
N MET A 79 7.93 0.06 3.97
CA MET A 79 8.96 0.27 5.00
C MET A 79 8.48 -0.17 6.39
N GLY A 80 7.23 0.13 6.74
CA GLY A 80 6.61 -0.29 7.99
C GLY A 80 6.60 -1.82 8.14
N LEU A 81 6.22 -2.55 7.09
CA LEU A 81 6.26 -4.01 7.07
C LEU A 81 7.68 -4.55 7.23
N MET A 82 8.66 -3.93 6.57
CA MET A 82 10.06 -4.35 6.70
C MET A 82 10.58 -4.16 8.12
N ILE A 83 10.31 -3.01 8.73
CA ILE A 83 10.69 -2.73 10.12
C ILE A 83 9.99 -3.70 11.08
N SER A 84 8.69 -3.94 10.91
CA SER A 84 7.94 -4.90 11.73
C SER A 84 8.54 -6.30 11.61
N SER A 85 8.88 -6.74 10.40
CA SER A 85 9.52 -8.03 10.12
C SER A 85 10.85 -8.22 10.86
N PHE A 86 11.66 -7.16 11.01
CA PHE A 86 12.92 -7.22 11.77
C PHE A 86 12.73 -7.39 13.28
N LEU A 87 11.64 -6.82 13.82
CA LEU A 87 11.36 -6.78 15.26
C LEU A 87 10.68 -8.06 15.77
N VAL A 88 9.97 -8.78 14.89
CA VAL A 88 9.26 -10.01 15.27
C VAL A 88 10.26 -11.17 15.52
N ARG A 89 10.06 -11.87 16.63
CA ARG A 89 10.75 -13.13 16.93
C ARG A 89 9.84 -14.28 16.49
N THR A 90 10.20 -14.96 15.42
CA THR A 90 9.50 -16.14 14.93
C THR A 90 10.12 -17.43 15.48
N HIS A 91 9.53 -18.56 15.11
CA HIS A 91 10.05 -19.89 15.32
C HIS A 91 10.09 -20.55 13.93
N PRO A 92 11.06 -21.41 13.60
CA PRO A 92 11.19 -22.01 12.26
C PRO A 92 9.91 -22.71 11.77
N ILE A 93 9.12 -23.27 12.69
CA ILE A 93 7.83 -23.90 12.37
C ILE A 93 6.82 -22.93 11.71
N PHE A 94 6.95 -21.62 11.93
CA PHE A 94 6.07 -20.62 11.32
C PHE A 94 6.38 -20.35 9.83
N ILE A 95 7.47 -20.88 9.26
CA ILE A 95 7.73 -20.80 7.79
C ILE A 95 6.54 -21.38 7.02
N PHE A 96 6.12 -22.58 7.39
CA PHE A 96 5.04 -23.28 6.69
C PHE A 96 3.73 -22.50 6.77
N LEU A 97 3.40 -21.96 7.95
CA LEU A 97 2.22 -21.13 8.14
C LEU A 97 2.33 -19.83 7.34
N TYR A 98 3.51 -19.22 7.26
CA TYR A 98 3.77 -18.03 6.46
C TYR A 98 3.52 -18.29 4.97
N VAL A 99 4.02 -19.40 4.42
CA VAL A 99 3.80 -19.74 3.00
C VAL A 99 2.30 -19.91 2.70
N ILE A 100 1.55 -20.56 3.59
CA ILE A 100 0.10 -20.70 3.45
C ILE A 100 -0.60 -19.33 3.47
N PHE A 101 -0.24 -18.47 4.43
CA PHE A 101 -0.83 -17.13 4.53
C PHE A 101 -0.47 -16.27 3.32
N LEU A 102 0.78 -16.33 2.83
CA LEU A 102 1.19 -15.65 1.61
C LEU A 102 0.37 -16.13 0.41
N GLY A 103 0.18 -17.45 0.25
CA GLY A 103 -0.67 -18.01 -0.79
C GLY A 103 -2.12 -17.50 -0.72
N LEU A 104 -2.69 -17.44 0.48
CA LEU A 104 -4.01 -16.85 0.71
C LEU A 104 -4.03 -15.36 0.35
N THR A 105 -3.03 -14.57 0.77
CA THR A 105 -2.94 -13.14 0.45
C THR A 105 -2.80 -12.91 -1.05
N LEU A 106 -2.03 -13.73 -1.77
CA LEU A 106 -1.91 -13.64 -3.23
C LEU A 106 -3.23 -13.95 -3.93
N PHE A 107 -3.95 -14.97 -3.45
CA PHE A 107 -5.29 -15.29 -3.94
C PHE A 107 -6.23 -14.09 -3.76
N LEU A 108 -6.29 -13.49 -2.57
CA LEU A 108 -7.06 -12.26 -2.34
C LEU A 108 -6.57 -11.11 -3.22
N GLY A 109 -5.26 -11.01 -3.45
CA GLY A 109 -4.64 -9.99 -4.29
C GLY A 109 -5.17 -10.01 -5.72
N THR A 110 -5.41 -11.19 -6.28
CA THR A 110 -6.03 -11.34 -7.61
C THR A 110 -7.47 -10.80 -7.61
N PHE A 111 -8.28 -11.11 -6.59
CA PHE A 111 -9.64 -10.55 -6.48
C PHE A 111 -9.63 -9.03 -6.36
N VAL A 112 -8.73 -8.50 -5.54
CA VAL A 112 -8.55 -7.06 -5.32
C VAL A 112 -8.11 -6.36 -6.61
N GLY A 113 -7.15 -6.93 -7.35
CA GLY A 113 -6.70 -6.41 -8.65
C GLY A 113 -7.85 -6.35 -9.66
N ASN A 114 -8.61 -7.43 -9.79
CA ASN A 114 -9.77 -7.48 -10.68
C ASN A 114 -10.88 -6.49 -10.27
N ALA A 115 -11.12 -6.34 -8.97
CA ALA A 115 -12.10 -5.38 -8.46
C ALA A 115 -11.67 -3.94 -8.76
N PHE A 116 -10.38 -3.63 -8.60
CA PHE A 116 -9.83 -2.33 -8.99
C PHE A 116 -10.00 -2.07 -10.49
N GLU A 117 -9.72 -3.07 -11.35
CA GLU A 117 -9.88 -2.95 -12.79
C GLU A 117 -11.32 -2.62 -13.21
N GLN A 118 -12.31 -3.25 -12.57
CA GLN A 118 -13.73 -2.93 -12.82
C GLN A 118 -14.08 -1.48 -12.46
N VAL A 119 -13.52 -0.95 -11.38
CA VAL A 119 -13.72 0.45 -10.98
C VAL A 119 -12.99 1.40 -11.94
N ALA A 120 -11.74 1.09 -12.26
CA ALA A 120 -10.86 1.85 -13.14
C ALA A 120 -11.40 2.00 -14.57
N THR A 121 -12.07 0.97 -15.07
CA THR A 121 -12.65 0.94 -16.42
C THR A 121 -14.08 1.46 -16.48
N SER A 122 -14.66 1.85 -15.34
CA SER A 122 -16.00 2.46 -15.32
C SER A 122 -15.99 3.79 -16.08
N SER A 123 -17.06 4.08 -16.82
CA SER A 123 -17.15 5.29 -17.64
C SER A 123 -16.98 6.59 -16.83
N ALA A 124 -17.39 6.58 -15.56
CA ALA A 124 -17.24 7.73 -14.66
C ALA A 124 -15.78 7.99 -14.26
N LEU A 125 -14.98 6.94 -14.06
CA LEU A 125 -13.62 7.05 -13.51
C LEU A 125 -12.52 6.80 -14.55
N ALA A 126 -12.84 6.41 -15.78
CA ALA A 126 -11.85 6.08 -16.80
C ALA A 126 -10.85 7.22 -17.07
N ASN A 127 -11.35 8.45 -17.19
CA ASN A 127 -10.52 9.64 -17.42
C ASN A 127 -9.63 9.94 -16.21
N THR A 128 -10.19 9.90 -15.00
CA THR A 128 -9.43 10.09 -13.76
C THR A 128 -8.37 9.01 -13.60
N THR A 129 -8.71 7.75 -13.88
CA THR A 129 -7.77 6.64 -13.75
C THR A 129 -6.61 6.75 -14.73
N ALA A 130 -6.88 7.21 -15.95
CA ALA A 130 -5.84 7.49 -16.94
C ALA A 130 -4.90 8.61 -16.49
N SER A 131 -5.40 9.61 -15.76
CA SER A 131 -4.55 10.66 -15.17
C SER A 131 -3.82 10.20 -13.91
N GLN A 132 -4.25 9.12 -13.24
CA GLN A 132 -3.65 8.56 -12.01
C GLN A 132 -2.71 7.37 -12.28
N GLY A 133 -1.72 7.56 -13.17
CA GLY A 133 -0.85 6.49 -13.67
C GLY A 133 -0.16 5.65 -12.58
N LEU A 134 0.36 6.26 -11.51
CA LEU A 134 1.05 5.54 -10.43
C LEU A 134 0.12 4.59 -9.65
N ILE A 135 -1.10 5.04 -9.33
CA ILE A 135 -2.09 4.21 -8.61
C ILE A 135 -2.43 2.99 -9.47
N THR A 136 -2.70 3.23 -10.76
CA THR A 136 -3.03 2.19 -11.74
C THR A 136 -1.91 1.17 -11.89
N ILE A 137 -0.65 1.60 -12.02
CA ILE A 137 0.50 0.69 -12.14
C ILE A 137 0.64 -0.19 -10.90
N VAL A 138 0.54 0.39 -9.69
CA VAL A 138 0.66 -0.38 -8.44
C VAL A 138 -0.48 -1.39 -8.32
N MET A 139 -1.72 -0.99 -8.59
CA MET A 139 -2.88 -1.86 -8.45
C MET A 139 -2.93 -2.98 -9.50
N GLN A 140 -2.52 -2.70 -10.74
CA GLN A 140 -2.39 -3.73 -11.79
C GLN A 140 -1.29 -4.74 -11.47
N ASN A 141 -0.25 -4.34 -10.73
CA ASN A 141 0.85 -5.21 -10.33
C ASN A 141 0.76 -5.64 -8.85
N ILE A 142 -0.40 -5.49 -8.21
CA ILE A 142 -0.52 -5.68 -6.75
C ILE A 142 -0.13 -7.09 -6.32
N VAL A 143 -0.48 -8.11 -7.11
CA VAL A 143 -0.11 -9.50 -6.83
C VAL A 143 1.41 -9.69 -6.87
N GLY A 144 2.08 -9.14 -7.89
CA GLY A 144 3.54 -9.21 -8.03
C GLY A 144 4.27 -8.45 -6.92
N ILE A 145 3.76 -7.28 -6.56
CA ILE A 145 4.27 -6.46 -5.45
C ILE A 145 4.10 -7.21 -4.12
N THR A 146 2.91 -7.74 -3.84
CA THR A 146 2.63 -8.52 -2.62
C THR A 146 3.53 -9.75 -2.54
N LEU A 147 3.78 -10.43 -3.67
CA LEU A 147 4.73 -11.55 -3.73
C LEU A 147 6.15 -11.09 -3.39
N ALA A 148 6.62 -9.99 -3.98
CA ALA A 148 7.96 -9.46 -3.74
C ALA A 148 8.15 -9.03 -2.27
N VAL A 149 7.18 -8.27 -1.72
CA VAL A 149 7.19 -7.81 -0.32
C VAL A 149 7.08 -9.00 0.64
N GLY A 150 6.25 -9.99 0.33
CA GLY A 150 6.10 -11.21 1.12
C GLY A 150 7.37 -12.08 1.11
N ALA A 151 7.99 -12.26 -0.05
CA ALA A 151 9.25 -12.98 -0.16
C ALA A 151 10.39 -12.27 0.59
N LEU A 152 10.47 -10.94 0.47
CA LEU A 152 11.53 -10.15 1.12
C LEU A 152 11.36 -10.13 2.65
N SER A 153 10.13 -10.00 3.16
CA SER A 153 9.85 -10.12 4.58
C SER A 153 10.14 -11.53 5.10
N MET A 154 9.80 -12.59 4.36
CA MET A 154 10.19 -13.96 4.69
C MET A 154 11.71 -14.09 4.84
N ILE A 155 12.50 -13.60 3.88
CA ILE A 155 13.97 -13.65 3.93
C ILE A 155 14.49 -12.95 5.20
N ILE A 156 14.01 -11.75 5.51
CA ILE A 156 14.43 -10.98 6.69
C ILE A 156 14.15 -11.76 7.98
N ILE A 157 12.95 -12.31 8.10
CA ILE A 157 12.50 -13.05 9.28
C ILE A 157 13.41 -14.28 9.52
N PHE A 158 13.79 -15.00 8.45
CA PHE A 158 14.54 -16.25 8.58
C PHE A 158 16.07 -16.08 8.57
N ALA A 159 16.59 -15.02 7.96
CA ALA A 159 18.02 -14.70 8.02
C ALA A 159 18.54 -14.56 9.45
N LYS A 160 17.69 -14.15 10.39
CA LYS A 160 18.03 -13.97 11.81
C LYS A 160 18.36 -15.27 12.56
N PHE A 161 17.82 -16.42 12.13
CA PHE A 161 18.09 -17.70 12.80
C PHE A 161 19.47 -18.26 12.51
N SER A 162 20.05 -17.92 11.35
CA SER A 162 21.33 -18.49 10.94
C SER A 162 22.51 -18.08 11.83
N GLY A 163 22.39 -17.00 12.62
CA GLY A 163 23.49 -16.49 13.45
C GLY A 163 23.63 -17.09 14.85
N ILE A 164 22.62 -17.79 15.38
CA ILE A 164 22.62 -18.23 16.80
C ILE A 164 23.31 -19.59 17.01
N GLY A 165 23.58 -20.36 15.94
CA GLY A 165 24.10 -21.73 16.02
C GLY A 165 25.63 -21.90 16.05
N SER A 166 26.43 -20.84 15.88
CA SER A 166 27.90 -20.96 15.69
C SER A 166 28.74 -20.50 16.88
N GLY A 167 28.13 -20.21 18.03
CA GLY A 167 28.81 -19.79 19.25
C GLY A 167 29.23 -20.97 20.12
N GLY A 168 30.04 -21.90 19.58
CA GLY A 168 30.74 -22.93 20.35
C GLY A 168 31.86 -22.34 21.21
N GLY A 169 31.51 -21.43 22.11
CA GLY A 169 32.40 -20.87 23.11
C GLY A 169 32.56 -21.86 24.26
N ARG A 170 33.63 -22.67 24.18
CA ARG A 170 34.22 -23.37 25.32
C ARG A 170 34.18 -22.47 26.56
N SER A 171 33.53 -22.89 27.63
CA SER A 171 33.76 -22.33 28.95
C SER A 171 35.20 -22.66 29.37
N PRO A 172 36.09 -21.68 29.59
CA PRO A 172 37.29 -21.97 30.37
C PRO A 172 36.84 -22.24 31.82
N LEU A 173 37.48 -23.26 32.39
CA LEU A 173 37.30 -23.84 33.72
C LEU A 173 37.27 -22.79 34.84
#